data_AF-A0A518AKE2-F1
#
_entry.id   AF-A0A518AKE2-F1
#
_cell.length_a   1.000
_cell.length_b   1.000
_cell.length_c   1.000
_cell.angle_alpha   90.00
_cell.angle_beta   90.00
_cell.angle_gamma   90.00
#
_symmetry.space_group_name_H-M   'P 1'
#
loop_
_entity.id
_entity.type
_entity.pdbx_description
1 polymer ?
#
loop_
_entity_poly.entity_id
_entity_poly.type
_entity_poly.pdbx_seq_one_letter_code
_entity_poly.pdbx_strand_id
1 'polypeptide(L)'
;MPLTDETRDQITECLFAGRKIEAIKLYRDATGTGLKEAKDFVDTLSASLREEYPEKMPAEGSGCGAAVLVCAGLATASLYSWLV
;
A
#
# COMPACT_ATOMS: atom_id res chain seq x y z
N MET A 1 -18.73 -4.81 -16.54
CA MET A 1 -19.41 -3.50 -16.51
C MET A 1 -18.33 -2.44 -16.39
N PRO A 2 -18.35 -1.36 -17.19
CA PRO A 2 -17.35 -0.30 -17.05
C PRO A 2 -17.53 0.41 -15.71
N LEU A 3 -16.43 0.80 -15.08
CA LEU A 3 -16.44 1.64 -13.88
C LEU A 3 -17.20 2.93 -14.22
N THR A 4 -18.28 3.26 -13.50
CA THR A 4 -18.95 4.55 -13.66
C THR A 4 -18.06 5.65 -13.07
N ASP A 5 -18.15 6.86 -13.60
CA ASP A 5 -17.37 8.00 -13.10
C ASP A 5 -17.68 8.26 -11.61
N GLU A 6 -18.94 8.11 -11.20
CA GLU A 6 -19.35 8.21 -9.79
C GLU A 6 -18.62 7.23 -8.86
N THR A 7 -18.45 5.96 -9.27
CA THR A 7 -17.74 4.98 -8.45
C THR A 7 -16.24 5.32 -8.35
N ARG A 8 -15.65 5.88 -9.42
CA ARG A 8 -14.25 6.33 -9.39
C ARG A 8 -14.06 7.47 -8.40
N ASP A 9 -14.99 8.42 -8.39
CA ASP A 9 -14.94 9.57 -7.47
C ASP A 9 -15.08 9.10 -6.02
N GLN A 10 -16.02 8.19 -5.74
CA GLN A 10 -16.19 7.60 -4.40
C GLN A 10 -14.94 6.84 -3.93
N ILE A 11 -14.28 6.09 -4.82
CA ILE A 11 -13.01 5.41 -4.51
C ILE A 11 -11.94 6.44 -4.13
N THR A 12 -11.82 7.51 -4.91
CA THR A 12 -10.86 8.60 -4.67
C THR A 12 -11.11 9.31 -3.35
N GLU A 13 -12.36 9.65 -3.05
CA GLU A 13 -12.77 10.24 -1.77
C GLU A 13 -12.46 9.31 -0.58
N CYS A 14 -12.72 8.01 -0.72
CA CYS A 14 -12.35 7.03 0.30
C CYS A 14 -10.84 7.01 0.55
N LEU A 15 -10.01 7.19 -0.49
CA LEU A 15 -8.56 7.25 -0.34
C LEU A 15 -8.10 8.52 0.36
N PHE A 16 -8.65 9.69 0.00
CA PHE A 16 -8.39 10.94 0.72
C PHE A 16 -8.84 10.89 2.19
N ALA A 17 -9.88 10.13 2.49
CA ALA A 17 -10.32 9.90 3.87
C ALA A 17 -9.54 8.81 4.60
N GLY A 18 -8.56 8.16 3.96
CA GLY A 18 -7.77 7.07 4.55
C GLY A 18 -8.54 5.74 4.68
N ARG A 19 -9.74 5.64 4.10
CA ARG A 19 -10.61 4.45 4.12
C ARG A 19 -10.28 3.50 2.97
N LYS A 20 -9.05 3.01 2.93
CA LYS A 20 -8.53 2.15 1.85
C LYS A 20 -9.33 0.85 1.67
N ILE A 21 -9.80 0.25 2.76
CA ILE A 21 -10.61 -0.98 2.71
C ILE A 21 -11.95 -0.74 2.00
N GLU A 22 -12.55 0.43 2.18
CA GLU A 22 -13.82 0.80 1.54
C GLU A 22 -13.64 1.02 0.04
N ALA A 23 -12.56 1.70 -0.36
CA ALA A 23 -12.16 1.83 -1.76
C ALA A 23 -11.99 0.46 -2.45
N ILE A 24 -11.36 -0.51 -1.78
CA ILE A 24 -11.20 -1.88 -2.31
C ILE A 24 -12.55 -2.59 -2.48
N LYS A 25 -13.47 -2.41 -1.52
CA LYS A 25 -14.83 -2.98 -1.62
C LYS A 25 -15.60 -2.38 -2.79
N LEU A 26 -15.63 -1.05 -2.91
CA LEU A 26 -16.31 -0.36 -4.01
C LEU A 26 -15.81 -0.81 -5.38
N TYR A 27 -14.48 -0.87 -5.55
CA TYR A 27 -13.88 -1.34 -6.80
C TYR A 27 -14.28 -2.79 -7.10
N ARG A 28 -14.23 -3.66 -6.09
CA ARG A 28 -14.59 -5.07 -6.25
C ARG A 28 -16.07 -5.27 -6.55
N ASP A 29 -16.95 -4.55 -5.89
CA ASP A 29 -18.39 -4.67 -6.09
C ASP A 29 -18.81 -4.15 -7.48
N ALA A 30 -18.11 -3.14 -8.00
CA ALA A 30 -18.33 -2.61 -9.35
C ALA A 30 -17.75 -3.48 -10.48
N THR A 31 -16.60 -4.10 -10.27
CA THR A 31 -15.86 -4.83 -11.32
C THR A 31 -15.97 -6.35 -11.23
N GLY A 32 -16.29 -6.88 -10.05
CA GLY A 32 -16.31 -8.31 -9.75
C GLY A 32 -14.92 -8.96 -9.65
N THR A 33 -13.84 -8.19 -9.54
CA THR A 33 -12.46 -8.70 -9.53
C THR A 33 -12.09 -9.45 -8.25
N GLY A 34 -10.97 -10.16 -8.26
CA GLY A 34 -10.40 -10.74 -7.05
C GLY A 34 -9.97 -9.67 -6.04
N LEU A 35 -9.87 -10.06 -4.76
CA LEU A 35 -9.40 -9.16 -3.69
C LEU A 35 -7.98 -8.64 -3.95
N LYS A 36 -7.10 -9.49 -4.50
CA LYS A 36 -5.74 -9.11 -4.85
C LYS A 36 -5.71 -8.01 -5.91
N GLU A 37 -6.46 -8.19 -6.99
CA GLU A 37 -6.52 -7.22 -8.10
C GLU A 37 -7.11 -5.88 -7.63
N ALA A 38 -8.17 -5.93 -6.83
CA ALA A 38 -8.78 -4.74 -6.25
C ALA A 38 -7.79 -3.99 -5.33
N LYS A 39 -7.03 -4.73 -4.51
CA LYS A 39 -5.99 -4.13 -3.67
C LYS A 39 -4.86 -3.51 -4.50
N ASP A 40 -4.33 -4.25 -5.48
CA ASP A 40 -3.23 -3.78 -6.33
C ASP A 40 -3.63 -2.50 -7.09
N PHE A 41 -4.88 -2.44 -7.58
CA PHE A 41 -5.43 -1.24 -8.22
C PHE A 41 -5.50 -0.06 -7.25
N VAL A 42 -6.08 -0.27 -6.07
CA VAL A 42 -6.25 0.80 -5.07
C VAL A 42 -4.90 1.28 -4.53
N ASP A 43 -3.92 0.38 -4.33
CA ASP A 43 -2.56 0.75 -3.94
C ASP A 43 -1.92 1.64 -5.01
N THR A 44 -1.99 1.22 -6.29
CA THR A 44 -1.44 1.99 -7.41
C THR A 44 -2.09 3.36 -7.51
N LEU A 45 -3.42 3.41 -7.43
CA LEU A 45 -4.17 4.66 -7.45
C LEU A 45 -3.80 5.57 -6.28
N SER A 46 -3.65 5.01 -5.07
CA SER A 46 -3.24 5.79 -3.90
C SER A 46 -1.85 6.38 -4.05
N ALA A 47 -0.91 5.67 -4.68
CA ALA A 47 0.42 6.17 -4.96
C ALA A 47 0.38 7.33 -5.96
N SER A 48 -0.35 7.18 -7.07
CA SER A 48 -0.53 8.25 -8.07
C SER A 48 -1.20 9.49 -7.49
N LEU A 49 -2.28 9.32 -6.72
CA LEU A 49 -2.98 10.44 -6.09
C LEU A 49 -2.12 11.18 -5.06
N ARG A 50 -1.15 10.50 -4.45
CA ARG A 50 -0.20 11.12 -3.53
C ARG A 50 0.83 11.99 -4.25
N GLU A 51 1.20 11.64 -5.47
CA GLU A 51 2.05 12.48 -6.33
C GLU A 51 1.29 13.70 -6.83
N GLU A 52 0.02 13.52 -7.21
CA GLU A 52 -0.82 14.59 -7.77
C GLU A 52 -1.38 15.55 -6.71
N TYR A 53 -1.71 15.04 -5.52
CA TYR A 53 -2.32 15.80 -4.42
C TYR A 53 -1.63 15.51 -3.06
N PRO A 54 -0.35 15.91 -2.90
CA PRO A 54 0.44 15.58 -1.71
C PRO A 54 -0.14 16.12 -0.40
N GLU A 55 -0.86 17.24 -0.44
CA GLU A 55 -1.46 17.89 0.73
C GLU A 55 -2.84 17.34 1.15
N LYS A 56 -3.53 16.62 0.25
CA LYS A 56 -4.87 16.07 0.53
C LYS A 56 -4.84 14.62 1.00
N MET A 57 -3.73 13.93 0.79
CA MET A 57 -3.59 12.55 1.23
C MET A 57 -3.33 12.49 2.75
N PRO A 58 -4.05 11.62 3.48
CA PRO A 58 -3.75 11.38 4.87
C PRO A 58 -2.35 10.75 4.97
N ALA A 59 -1.64 11.02 6.06
CA ALA A 59 -0.35 10.40 6.33
C ALA A 59 -0.52 8.87 6.43
N GLU A 60 -0.37 8.19 5.29
CA GLU A 60 -0.43 6.74 5.21
C GLU A 60 0.77 6.19 6.00
N GLY A 61 0.49 5.69 7.20
CA GLY A 61 1.45 4.96 8.03
C GLY A 61 1.76 3.62 7.37
N SER A 62 2.65 3.65 6.38
CA SER A 62 3.18 2.46 5.73
C SER A 62 4.17 1.74 6.64
N GLY A 63 3.99 0.43 6.80
CA GLY A 63 5.16 -0.45 6.89
C GLY A 63 5.24 -1.41 8.08
N CYS A 64 4.41 -2.45 8.11
CA CYS A 64 4.89 -3.75 8.58
C CYS A 64 5.88 -4.32 7.53
N GLY A 65 7.07 -3.73 7.45
CA GLY A 65 8.09 -4.06 6.46
C GLY A 65 9.52 -3.65 6.87
N ALA A 66 9.67 -2.82 7.91
CA ALA A 66 10.99 -2.37 8.38
C ALA A 66 11.60 -3.23 9.51
N ALA A 67 10.97 -4.32 9.94
CA ALA A 67 11.48 -5.14 11.04
C ALA A 67 12.53 -6.20 10.62
N VAL A 68 12.80 -6.37 9.32
CA VAL A 68 13.71 -7.45 8.84
C VAL A 68 15.17 -6.98 8.72
N LEU A 69 15.46 -5.67 8.74
CA LEU A 69 16.81 -5.16 8.47
C LEU A 69 17.75 -5.00 9.68
N VAL A 70 17.47 -5.60 10.84
CA VAL A 70 18.32 -5.45 12.05
C VAL A 70 19.07 -6.72 12.47
N CYS A 71 18.86 -7.88 11.86
CA CYS A 71 19.45 -9.13 12.38
C CYS A 71 20.73 -9.65 11.67
N ALA A 72 21.18 -9.08 10.55
CA ALA A 72 22.31 -9.63 9.78
C ALA A 72 23.68 -8.95 10.01
N GLY A 73 23.83 -8.16 11.09
CA GLY A 73 25.04 -7.35 11.35
C GLY A 73 26.08 -7.96 12.31
N LEU A 74 25.85 -9.11 12.92
CA LEU A 74 26.69 -9.63 14.02
C LEU A 74 27.19 -11.07 13.80
N ALA A 75 27.58 -11.44 12.58
CA ALA A 75 28.19 -12.76 12.32
C ALA A 75 29.64 -12.71 11.82
N THR A 76 30.26 -11.52 11.67
CA THR A 76 31.65 -11.42 11.18
C THR A 76 32.69 -11.38 12.29
N ALA A 77 32.31 -11.16 13.56
CA ALA A 77 33.26 -11.09 14.67
C ALA A 77 33.67 -12.47 15.26
N SER A 78 32.91 -13.55 15.00
CA SER A 78 33.19 -14.86 15.61
C SER A 78 34.11 -15.79 14.80
N LEU A 79 34.53 -15.42 13.58
CA LEU A 79 35.46 -16.23 12.79
C LEU A 79 36.92 -15.76 12.81
N TYR A 80 37.20 -14.57 13.35
CA TYR A 80 38.60 -14.10 13.49
C TYR A 80 39.34 -14.70 14.70
N SER A 81 38.62 -15.32 15.64
CA SER A 81 39.21 -15.88 16.87
C SER A 81 39.51 -17.39 16.80
N TRP A 82 39.45 -18.03 15.63
CA TRP A 82 39.84 -19.44 15.43
C TRP A 82 41.04 -19.60 14.48
N LEU A 83 41.75 -18.51 14.18
CA LEU A 83 42.98 -18.48 13.41
C LEU A 83 44.12 -17.78 14.17
N VAL A 84 44.25 -18.09 15.47
CA VAL A 84 45.48 -17.90 16.27
C VAL A 84 45.55 -18.98 17.34
#